data_AF-K0V4F2-F1
#
_entry.id   AF-K0V4F2-F1
#
_cell.length_a   1.000
_cell.length_b   1.000
_cell.length_c   1.000
_cell.angle_alpha   90.00
_cell.angle_beta   90.00
_cell.angle_gamma   90.00
#
_symmetry.space_group_name_H-M   'P 1'
#
loop_
_entity.id
_entity.type
_entity.pdbx_description
1 polymer ?
#
loop_
_entity_poly.entity_id
_entity_poly.type
_entity_poly.pdbx_seq_one_letter_code
_entity_poly.pdbx_strand_id
1 'polypeptide(L)'
;MTDHHEESAGSGRLGDLVARRHSSRMFLSDRPVATALLEEAVTLAMRAPSNSNSQPWEMYLVTGDRRDQLVAALLAAADERPPRLESA
;
A
#
# COMPACT_ATOMS: atom_id res chain seq x y z
N MET A 1 -18.57 12.12 -38.81
CA MET A 1 -19.08 12.33 -37.44
C MET A 1 -18.03 11.72 -36.53
N THR A 2 -17.04 12.51 -36.16
CA THR A 2 -15.90 12.09 -35.33
C THR A 2 -16.40 11.84 -33.92
N ASP A 3 -16.23 10.60 -33.47
CA ASP A 3 -16.52 10.19 -32.11
C ASP A 3 -15.46 10.82 -31.19
N HIS A 4 -15.82 11.93 -30.57
CA HIS A 4 -15.02 12.55 -29.52
C HIS A 4 -15.27 11.78 -28.23
N HIS A 5 -14.59 10.65 -28.06
CA HIS A 5 -14.40 10.08 -26.74
C HIS A 5 -13.38 10.95 -26.00
N GLU A 6 -13.88 11.91 -25.24
CA GLU A 6 -13.14 12.56 -24.15
C GLU A 6 -12.65 11.47 -23.19
N GLU A 7 -11.35 11.22 -23.21
CA GLU A 7 -10.64 10.43 -22.20
C GLU A 7 -10.79 11.15 -20.84
N SER A 8 -11.79 10.73 -20.08
CA SER A 8 -12.00 11.16 -18.71
C SER A 8 -10.78 10.78 -17.86
N ALA A 9 -10.23 11.77 -17.14
CA ALA A 9 -9.15 11.61 -16.20
C ALA A 9 -9.53 10.60 -15.11
N GLY A 10 -9.00 9.37 -15.19
CA GLY A 10 -9.17 8.39 -14.11
C GLY A 10 -9.08 6.90 -14.47
N SER A 11 -8.98 6.51 -15.75
CA SER A 11 -8.95 5.09 -16.13
C SER A 11 -7.67 4.73 -16.88
N GLY A 12 -6.58 4.53 -16.15
CA GLY A 12 -5.47 3.75 -16.70
C GLY A 12 -5.97 2.33 -16.96
N ARG A 13 -5.73 1.77 -18.15
CA ARG A 13 -6.06 0.36 -18.40
C ARG A 13 -5.35 -0.49 -17.33
N LEU A 14 -5.99 -1.59 -16.89
CA LEU A 14 -5.43 -2.46 -15.86
C LEU A 14 -3.96 -2.83 -16.13
N GLY A 15 -3.61 -3.13 -17.38
CA GLY A 15 -2.23 -3.44 -17.78
C GLY A 15 -1.25 -2.30 -17.51
N ASP A 16 -1.64 -1.06 -17.75
CA ASP A 16 -0.80 0.12 -17.51
C ASP A 16 -0.57 0.36 -16.01
N LEU A 17 -1.61 0.17 -15.19
CA LEU A 17 -1.52 0.29 -13.73
C LEU A 17 -0.54 -0.74 -13.16
N VAL A 18 -0.64 -1.99 -13.62
CA VAL A 18 0.25 -3.07 -13.21
C VAL A 18 1.70 -2.79 -13.64
N ALA A 19 1.91 -2.33 -14.87
CA ALA A 19 3.24 -2.04 -15.40
C ALA A 19 3.93 -0.84 -14.73
N ARG A 20 3.17 0.21 -14.37
CA ARG A 20 3.71 1.43 -13.75
C ARG A 20 4.02 1.28 -12.26
N ARG A 21 3.40 0.30 -11.58
CA ARG A 21 3.63 0.05 -10.16
C ARG A 21 5.09 -0.34 -9.93
N HIS A 22 5.77 0.39 -9.06
CA HIS A 22 7.15 0.13 -8.65
C HIS A 22 7.28 0.20 -7.13
N SER A 23 8.39 -0.33 -6.60
CA SER A 23 8.69 -0.28 -5.16
C SER A 23 9.39 1.02 -4.80
N SER A 24 8.64 1.97 -4.25
CA SER A 24 9.18 3.24 -3.72
C SER A 24 9.84 3.03 -2.36
N ARG A 25 10.99 3.68 -2.13
CA ARG A 25 11.77 3.57 -0.88
C ARG A 25 11.95 4.90 -0.15
N MET A 26 11.32 5.96 -0.65
CA MET A 26 11.30 7.28 -0.04
C MET A 26 9.94 7.91 -0.30
N PHE A 27 9.33 8.44 0.76
CA PHE A 27 7.99 9.02 0.73
C PHE A 27 8.06 10.44 1.32
N LEU A 28 7.08 11.26 0.98
CA LEU A 28 6.99 12.64 1.48
C LEU A 28 6.37 12.60 2.87
N SER A 29 7.14 13.01 3.88
CA SER A 29 6.74 12.93 5.29
C SER A 29 5.65 13.93 5.68
N ASP A 30 5.53 15.02 4.93
CA ASP A 30 4.62 16.13 5.17
C ASP A 30 3.27 16.00 4.41
N ARG A 31 3.10 14.94 3.62
CA ARG A 31 1.90 14.70 2.82
C ARG A 31 1.17 13.42 3.25
N PRO A 32 0.35 13.49 4.33
CA PRO A 32 -0.42 12.34 4.75
C PRO A 32 -1.49 11.97 3.73
N VAL A 33 -1.79 10.67 3.64
CA VAL A 33 -2.90 10.17 2.83
C VAL A 33 -4.21 10.39 3.60
N ALA A 34 -5.24 10.89 2.93
CA ALA A 34 -6.56 11.06 3.53
C ALA A 34 -7.13 9.71 3.99
N THR A 35 -7.72 9.67 5.19
CA THR A 35 -8.26 8.44 5.78
C THR A 35 -9.30 7.76 4.87
N ALA A 36 -10.19 8.52 4.26
CA ALA A 36 -11.21 7.98 3.34
C ALA A 36 -10.57 7.23 2.16
N LEU A 37 -9.45 7.72 1.62
CA LEU A 37 -8.74 7.04 0.53
C LEU A 37 -8.08 5.74 0.99
N LEU A 38 -7.57 5.70 2.23
CA LEU A 38 -7.05 4.47 2.82
C LEU A 38 -8.16 3.42 2.99
N GLU A 39 -9.32 3.84 3.49
CA GLU A 39 -10.49 2.97 3.66
C GLU A 39 -11.01 2.43 2.32
N GLU A 40 -11.08 3.28 1.30
CA GLU A 40 -11.45 2.88 -0.06
C GLU A 40 -10.47 1.85 -0.63
N ALA A 41 -9.17 2.13 -0.53
CA ALA A 41 -8.12 1.24 -1.04
C ALA A 41 -8.14 -0.13 -0.35
N VAL A 42 -8.29 -0.16 0.98
CA VAL A 42 -8.39 -1.42 1.73
C VAL A 42 -9.66 -2.16 1.34
N THR A 43 -10.81 -1.48 1.29
CA THR A 43 -12.09 -2.08 0.90
C THR A 43 -12.03 -2.70 -0.50
N LEU A 44 -11.34 -2.06 -1.44
CA LEU A 44 -11.08 -2.61 -2.76
C LEU A 44 -10.19 -3.86 -2.70
N ALA A 45 -9.10 -3.82 -1.93
CA ALA A 45 -8.16 -4.93 -1.77
C ALA A 45 -8.80 -6.19 -1.16
N MET A 46 -9.76 -6.00 -0.26
CA MET A 46 -10.54 -7.07 0.39
C MET A 46 -11.33 -7.94 -0.59
N ARG A 47 -11.52 -7.49 -1.83
CA ARG A 47 -12.20 -8.27 -2.87
C ARG A 47 -11.32 -9.37 -3.49
N ALA A 48 -10.05 -9.47 -3.09
CA ALA A 48 -9.17 -10.53 -3.54
C ALA A 48 -9.76 -11.92 -3.18
N PRO A 49 -9.73 -12.91 -4.08
CA PRO A 49 -10.19 -14.25 -3.75
C PRO A 49 -9.28 -14.89 -2.69
N SER A 50 -9.87 -15.76 -1.86
CA SER A 50 -9.15 -16.56 -0.86
C SER A 50 -9.72 -17.98 -0.83
N ASN A 51 -8.93 -18.95 -0.37
CA ASN A 51 -9.37 -20.35 -0.26
C ASN A 51 -10.64 -20.43 0.59
N SER A 52 -11.68 -21.08 0.05
CA SER A 52 -13.02 -21.18 0.66
C SER A 52 -13.62 -19.83 1.06
N ASN A 53 -13.19 -18.73 0.44
CA ASN A 53 -13.56 -17.37 0.80
C ASN A 53 -13.34 -17.05 2.30
N SER A 54 -12.32 -17.66 2.91
CA SER A 54 -12.00 -17.50 4.34
C SER A 54 -11.57 -16.09 4.72
N GLN A 55 -11.08 -15.31 3.75
CA GLN A 55 -10.67 -13.91 3.94
C GLN A 55 -9.74 -13.74 5.17
N PRO A 56 -8.63 -14.50 5.25
CA PRO A 56 -7.88 -14.71 6.49
C PRO A 56 -6.99 -13.52 6.89
N TRP A 57 -7.10 -12.39 6.21
CA TRP A 57 -6.25 -11.24 6.42
C TRP A 57 -6.62 -10.52 7.72
N GLU A 58 -5.63 -10.26 8.55
CA GLU A 58 -5.70 -9.31 9.67
C GLU A 58 -4.84 -8.10 9.32
N MET A 59 -5.47 -6.92 9.20
CA MET A 59 -4.79 -5.71 8.77
C MET A 59 -4.80 -4.66 9.86
N TYR A 60 -3.62 -4.11 10.13
CA TYR A 60 -3.41 -2.99 11.06
C TYR A 60 -2.87 -1.81 10.27
N LEU A 61 -3.66 -0.75 10.13
CA LEU A 61 -3.21 0.51 9.57
C LEU A 61 -2.80 1.44 10.71
N VAL A 62 -1.57 1.96 10.65
CA VAL A 62 -1.04 2.91 11.62
C VAL A 62 -0.62 4.20 10.92
N THR A 63 -1.01 5.33 11.49
CA THR A 63 -0.66 6.68 11.03
C THR A 63 -0.24 7.55 12.24
N GLY A 64 0.37 8.71 11.96
CA GLY A 64 0.81 9.67 12.99
C GLY A 64 1.67 9.02 14.09
N ASP A 65 1.42 9.43 15.34
CA ASP A 65 2.20 9.00 16.51
C ASP A 65 2.30 7.48 16.68
N ARG A 66 1.24 6.74 16.32
CA ARG A 66 1.25 5.26 16.41
C ARG A 66 2.21 4.64 15.41
N ARG A 67 2.28 5.20 14.21
CA ARG A 67 3.25 4.81 13.19
C ARG A 67 4.66 5.15 13.65
N ASP A 68 4.87 6.31 14.28
CA ASP A 68 6.20 6.72 14.76
C ASP A 68 6.69 5.85 15.92
N GLN A 69 5.80 5.47 16.84
CA GLN A 69 6.09 4.49 17.89
C GLN A 69 6.47 3.12 17.31
N LEU A 70 5.74 2.66 16.29
CA LEU A 70 6.07 1.40 15.60
C LEU A 70 7.45 1.49 14.94
N VAL A 71 7.77 2.58 14.25
CA VAL A 71 9.07 2.78 13.63
C VAL A 71 10.19 2.76 14.66
N ALA A 72 10.04 3.48 15.77
CA ALA A 72 11.04 3.49 16.84
C ALA A 72 11.28 2.09 17.42
N ALA A 73 10.21 1.33 17.68
CA ALA A 73 10.32 -0.04 18.18
C ALA A 73 11.00 -0.99 17.18
N LEU A 74 10.69 -0.86 15.88
CA LEU A 74 11.30 -1.67 14.82
C LEU A 74 12.79 -1.37 14.67
N LEU A 75 13.20 -0.10 14.74
CA LEU A 75 14.61 0.28 14.68
C LEU A 75 15.39 -0.26 15.89
N ALA A 76 14.86 -0.09 17.11
CA ALA A 76 15.48 -0.64 18.32
C ALA A 76 15.64 -2.17 18.24
N ALA A 77 14.61 -2.88 17.76
CA ALA A 77 14.66 -4.33 17.59
C ALA A 77 15.69 -4.77 16.54
N ALA A 78 15.89 -3.98 15.47
CA ALA A 78 16.88 -4.25 14.44
C ALA A 78 18.31 -3.98 14.94
N ASP A 79 18.52 -2.98 15.78
CA ASP A 79 19.81 -2.70 16.42
C ASP A 79 20.19 -3.81 17.39
N GLU A 80 19.22 -4.32 18.17
CA GLU A 80 19.44 -5.44 19.10
C GLU A 80 19.66 -6.78 18.39
N ARG A 81 18.94 -7.00 17.28
CA ARG A 81 18.93 -8.27 16.53
C ARG A 81 19.06 -7.97 15.05
N PRO A 82 20.28 -7.69 14.56
CA PRO A 82 20.49 -7.38 13.16
C PRO A 82 19.99 -8.52 12.27
N PRO A 83 19.38 -8.20 11.11
CA PRO A 83 18.82 -9.22 10.23
C PRO A 83 19.92 -10.18 9.76
N ARG A 84 19.65 -11.48 9.87
CA ARG A 84 20.51 -12.51 9.26
C ARG A 84 20.31 -12.46 7.75
N LEU A 85 21.20 -11.75 7.08
CA LEU A 85 21.31 -11.79 5.62
C LEU A 85 22.00 -13.10 5.26
N GLU A 86 21.21 -14.16 5.08
CA GLU A 86 21.73 -15.39 4.48
C GLU A 86 22.18 -15.04 3.05
N SER A 87 23.42 -15.41 2.72
CA SER A 87 23.93 -15.25 1.36
C SER A 87 23.19 -16.25 0.46
N ALA A 88 22.58 -15.75 -0.61
CA ALA A 88 21.89 -16.54 -1.61
C ALA A 88 22.84 -17.48 -2.37
#